data_AF-A0A2S7SQS1-F1
#
_entry.id   AF-A0A2S7SQS1-F1
#
_cell.length_a   1.000
_cell.length_b   1.000
_cell.length_c   1.000
_cell.angle_alpha   90.00
_cell.angle_beta   90.00
_cell.angle_gamma   90.00
#
_symmetry.space_group_name_H-M   'P 1'
#
loop_
_entity.id
_entity.type
_entity.pdbx_description
1 polymer ?
#
loop_
_entity_poly.entity_id
_entity_poly.type
_entity_poly.pdbx_seq_one_letter_code
_entity_poly.pdbx_strand_id
1 'polypeptide(L)'
;MRSATAHKIYENDERLEVKSAGTDITANVVINEELLNWADAVIVMEKHHRNFIRREFPGIYESKKIVCLYIPDDYDFMQPELVSILEDKFESVYRRGLV
;
A
#
# COMPACT_ATOMS: atom_id res chain seq x y z
N MET A 1 -6.47 -8.60 2.51
CA MET A 1 -7.74 -7.82 2.42
C MET A 1 -7.51 -6.32 2.36
N ARG A 2 -6.70 -5.77 3.28
CA ARG A 2 -6.41 -4.33 3.41
C ARG A 2 -5.99 -3.61 2.12
N SER A 3 -5.04 -4.16 1.36
CA SER A 3 -4.57 -3.54 0.10
C SER A 3 -5.62 -3.57 -1.02
N ALA A 4 -6.44 -4.62 -1.08
CA ALA A 4 -7.56 -4.71 -2.02
C ALA A 4 -8.66 -3.70 -1.66
N THR A 5 -8.96 -3.52 -0.38
CA THR A 5 -9.88 -2.48 0.09
C THR A 5 -9.37 -1.08 -0.23
N ALA A 6 -8.09 -0.80 0.01
CA ALA A 6 -7.48 0.47 -0.38
C ALA A 6 -7.60 0.72 -1.90
N HIS A 7 -7.31 -0.28 -2.73
CA HIS A 7 -7.52 -0.18 -4.18
C HIS A 7 -8.98 0.18 -4.50
N LYS A 8 -9.94 -0.54 -3.91
CA LYS A 8 -11.37 -0.31 -4.19
C LYS A 8 -11.84 1.09 -3.80
N ILE A 9 -11.31 1.67 -2.73
CA ILE A 9 -11.63 3.04 -2.29
C ILE A 9 -11.11 4.07 -3.31
N TYR A 10 -9.89 3.89 -3.80
CA TYR A 10 -9.19 4.90 -4.61
C TYR A 10 -9.16 4.62 -6.12
N GLU A 11 -9.74 3.52 -6.62
CA GLU A 11 -9.70 3.14 -8.04
C GLU A 11 -10.35 4.17 -8.98
N ASN A 12 -11.26 5.00 -8.46
CA ASN A 12 -11.96 6.04 -9.21
C ASN A 12 -11.57 7.46 -8.76
N ASP A 13 -10.49 7.60 -7.98
CA ASP A 13 -10.02 8.90 -7.54
C ASP A 13 -9.22 9.58 -8.67
N GLU A 14 -9.72 10.72 -9.17
CA GLU A 14 -9.07 11.47 -10.28
C GLU A 14 -7.64 11.94 -9.95
N ARG A 15 -7.26 11.95 -8.67
CA ARG A 15 -5.94 12.38 -8.21
C ARG A 15 -4.89 11.27 -8.32
N LEU A 16 -5.30 10.01 -8.50
CA LEU A 16 -4.44 8.84 -8.28
C LEU A 16 -4.61 7.78 -9.38
N GLU A 17 -3.51 7.13 -9.71
CA GLU A 17 -3.54 5.79 -10.32
C GLU A 17 -3.14 4.77 -9.25
N VAL A 18 -3.94 3.72 -9.05
CA VAL A 18 -3.71 2.77 -7.95
C VAL A 18 -3.58 1.33 -8.44
N LYS A 19 -2.62 0.60 -7.86
CA LYS A 19 -2.46 -0.85 -7.99
C LYS A 19 -2.26 -1.46 -6.60
N SER A 20 -2.68 -2.71 -6.42
CA SER A 20 -2.46 -3.46 -5.17
C SER A 20 -1.67 -4.75 -5.44
N ALA A 21 -0.77 -5.09 -4.52
CA ALA A 21 -0.01 -6.33 -4.54
C ALA A 21 0.18 -6.89 -3.11
N GLY A 22 0.47 -8.18 -3.02
CA GLY A 22 0.85 -8.86 -1.79
C GLY A 22 2.33 -9.22 -1.73
N THR A 23 2.89 -9.32 -0.53
CA THR A 23 4.28 -9.79 -0.32
C THR A 23 4.39 -11.31 -0.25
N ASP A 24 3.26 -12.01 -0.10
CA ASP A 24 3.20 -13.47 -0.10
C ASP A 24 3.16 -14.01 -1.54
N ILE A 25 3.87 -15.11 -1.79
CA ILE A 25 3.92 -15.76 -3.11
C ILE A 25 2.55 -16.31 -3.56
N THR A 26 1.65 -16.54 -2.60
CA THR A 26 0.28 -17.01 -2.85
C THR A 26 -0.69 -15.87 -3.16
N ALA A 27 -0.24 -14.60 -3.14
CA ALA A 27 -1.09 -13.47 -3.49
C ALA A 27 -1.49 -13.50 -4.98
N ASN A 28 -2.73 -13.11 -5.27
CA ASN A 28 -3.23 -12.99 -6.65
C ASN A 28 -2.32 -12.13 -7.55
N VAL A 29 -1.76 -11.07 -6.98
CA VAL A 29 -0.71 -10.25 -7.59
C VAL A 29 0.43 -10.15 -6.58
N VAL A 30 1.55 -10.79 -6.89
CA VAL A 30 2.75 -10.76 -6.06
C VAL A 30 3.53 -9.49 -6.39
N ILE A 31 4.03 -8.82 -5.36
CA ILE A 31 4.90 -7.65 -5.51
C ILE A 31 6.15 -8.00 -6.31
N ASN A 32 6.52 -7.13 -7.26
CA ASN A 32 7.69 -7.29 -8.09
C ASN A 32 8.33 -5.93 -8.40
N GLU A 33 9.50 -5.94 -9.04
CA GLU A 33 10.23 -4.71 -9.38
C GLU A 33 9.46 -3.81 -10.33
N GLU A 34 8.70 -4.37 -11.28
CA GLU A 34 7.93 -3.58 -12.25
C GLU A 34 6.85 -2.73 -11.56
N LEU A 35 6.07 -3.34 -10.66
CA LEU A 35 5.05 -2.64 -9.87
C LEU A 35 5.67 -1.57 -8.98
N LEU A 36 6.79 -1.89 -8.34
CA LEU A 36 7.51 -0.96 -7.49
C LEU A 36 8.09 0.22 -8.26
N ASN A 37 8.62 -0.03 -9.46
CA ASN A 37 9.16 1.02 -10.33
C ASN A 37 8.06 1.91 -10.90
N TRP A 38 6.91 1.34 -11.27
CA TRP A 38 5.74 2.07 -11.76
C TRP A 38 5.18 3.06 -10.74
N ALA A 39 5.17 2.71 -9.46
CA ALA A 39 4.56 3.54 -8.43
C ALA A 39 5.45 4.74 -8.05
N ASP A 40 4.92 5.95 -7.97
CA ASP A 40 5.64 7.11 -7.40
C ASP A 40 5.86 6.96 -5.88
N ALA A 41 4.87 6.38 -5.20
CA ALA A 41 4.91 6.07 -3.78
C ALA A 41 4.27 4.71 -3.48
N VAL A 42 4.75 4.05 -2.42
CA VAL A 42 4.26 2.74 -2.00
C VAL A 42 3.68 2.85 -0.59
N ILE A 43 2.43 2.45 -0.45
CA ILE A 43 1.74 2.34 0.84
C ILE A 43 1.73 0.89 1.29
N VAL A 44 2.16 0.64 2.51
CA VAL A 44 2.10 -0.69 3.13
C VAL A 44 1.32 -0.65 4.44
N MET A 45 0.78 -1.80 4.82
CA MET A 45 -0.10 -1.87 6.00
C MET A 45 0.68 -2.00 7.31
N GLU A 46 1.83 -2.68 7.28
CA GLU A 46 2.57 -3.03 8.50
C GLU A 46 4.09 -2.97 8.26
N LYS A 47 4.85 -2.89 9.37
CA LYS A 47 6.32 -2.81 9.31
C LYS A 47 6.94 -3.98 8.55
N HIS A 48 6.38 -5.18 8.70
CA HIS A 48 6.95 -6.38 8.09
C HIS A 48 6.84 -6.33 6.55
N HIS A 49 5.77 -5.77 5.99
CA HIS A 49 5.65 -5.51 4.54
C HIS A 49 6.75 -4.56 4.05
N ARG A 50 7.01 -3.46 4.77
CA ARG A 50 8.11 -2.53 4.45
C ARG A 50 9.47 -3.22 4.54
N ASN A 51 9.67 -4.05 5.57
CA ASN A 51 10.90 -4.79 5.77
C ASN A 51 11.12 -5.85 4.68
N PHE A 52 10.05 -6.46 4.17
CA PHE A 52 10.10 -7.34 3.01
C PHE A 52 10.64 -6.59 1.80
N ILE A 53 10.08 -5.42 1.46
CA ILE A 53 10.57 -4.61 0.33
C ILE A 53 12.03 -4.22 0.52
N ARG A 54 12.43 -3.81 1.74
CA ARG A 54 13.83 -3.50 2.05
C ARG A 54 14.78 -4.69 1.80
N ARG A 55 14.33 -5.90 2.11
CA ARG A 55 15.14 -7.12 2.01
C ARG A 55 15.24 -7.61 0.57
N GLU A 56 14.11 -7.67 -0.13
CA GLU A 56 14.04 -8.22 -1.50
C GLU A 56 14.42 -7.20 -2.58
N PHE A 57 14.17 -5.90 -2.34
CA PHE A 57 14.37 -4.82 -3.32
C PHE A 57 15.15 -3.65 -2.72
N PRO A 58 16.39 -3.85 -2.21
CA PRO A 58 17.12 -2.83 -1.45
C PRO A 58 17.35 -1.53 -2.24
N GLY A 59 17.71 -1.62 -3.53
CA GLY A 59 17.94 -0.42 -4.36
C GLY A 59 16.68 0.42 -4.61
N ILE A 60 15.53 -0.24 -4.77
CA ILE A 60 14.24 0.48 -4.87
C ILE A 60 13.88 1.07 -3.51
N TYR A 61 14.08 0.32 -2.43
CA TYR A 61 13.75 0.79 -1.09
C TYR A 61 14.49 2.07 -0.69
N GLU A 62 15.75 2.22 -1.11
CA GLU A 62 16.57 3.40 -0.83
C GLU A 62 16.09 4.66 -1.58
N SER A 63 15.51 4.49 -2.77
CA SER A 63 15.12 5.59 -3.66
C SER A 63 13.63 5.90 -3.65
N LYS A 64 12.78 4.93 -3.27
CA LYS A 64 11.32 5.02 -3.34
C LYS A 64 10.72 5.53 -2.02
N LYS A 65 9.66 6.33 -2.12
CA LYS A 65 8.87 6.74 -0.97
C LYS A 65 7.95 5.62 -0.51
N ILE A 66 8.32 4.95 0.58
CA ILE A 66 7.56 3.83 1.15
C ILE A 66 7.03 4.19 2.54
N VAL A 67 5.71 4.30 2.68
CA VAL A 67 5.04 4.69 3.93
C VAL A 67 4.22 3.53 4.49
N CYS A 68 4.34 3.31 5.80
CA CYS A 68 3.55 2.31 6.52
C CYS A 68 2.40 2.98 7.26
N LEU A 69 1.16 2.50 7.06
CA LEU A 69 -0.04 3.04 7.73
C LEU A 69 -0.25 2.45 9.14
N TYR A 70 0.41 1.35 9.48
CA TYR A 70 0.24 0.64 10.75
C TYR A 70 -1.22 0.21 10.98
N ILE A 71 -1.78 -0.52 10.02
CA ILE A 71 -3.13 -1.10 10.08
C ILE A 71 -2.97 -2.63 10.27
N PRO A 72 -3.43 -3.20 11.40
CA PRO A 72 -3.30 -4.63 11.69
C PRO A 72 -4.17 -5.48 10.74
N ASP A 73 -3.90 -6.79 10.63
CA ASP A 73 -4.62 -7.72 9.74
C ASP A 73 -5.88 -8.35 10.35
N ASP A 74 -6.65 -7.54 11.06
CA ASP A 74 -7.82 -8.02 11.83
C ASP A 74 -9.14 -7.60 11.18
N TYR A 75 -9.15 -7.45 9.85
CA TYR A 75 -10.27 -6.88 9.11
C TYR A 75 -10.67 -7.68 7.88
N ASP A 76 -11.96 -7.75 7.65
CA ASP A 76 -12.53 -8.28 6.42
C ASP A 76 -12.50 -7.26 5.29
N PHE A 77 -12.61 -7.76 4.05
CA PHE A 77 -12.67 -6.91 2.86
C PHE A 77 -13.88 -5.97 2.92
N MET A 78 -13.63 -4.67 2.72
CA MET A 78 -14.65 -3.60 2.75
C MET A 78 -15.40 -3.46 4.09
N GLN A 79 -14.86 -4.01 5.17
CA GLN A 79 -15.38 -3.76 6.51
C GLN A 79 -15.40 -2.24 6.81
N PRO A 80 -16.50 -1.67 7.35
CA PRO A 80 -16.63 -0.22 7.55
C PRO A 80 -15.49 0.40 8.37
N GLU A 81 -15.04 -0.26 9.43
CA GLU A 81 -13.94 0.21 10.27
C GLU A 81 -12.61 0.26 9.48
N LEU A 82 -12.39 -0.71 8.58
CA LEU A 82 -11.23 -0.75 7.71
C LEU A 82 -11.26 0.37 6.67
N VAL A 83 -12.43 0.65 6.09
CA VAL A 83 -12.59 1.74 5.12
C VAL A 83 -12.26 3.08 5.79
N SER A 84 -12.89 3.36 6.93
CA SER A 84 -12.67 4.61 7.67
C SER A 84 -11.21 4.82 8.07
N ILE A 85 -10.54 3.79 8.63
CA ILE A 85 -9.13 3.92 9.04
C ILE A 85 -8.18 4.07 7.84
N LEU A 86 -8.49 3.46 6.69
CA LEU A 86 -7.71 3.61 5.46
C LEU A 86 -7.83 5.03 4.91
N GLU A 87 -9.04 5.56 4.82
CA GLU A 87 -9.30 6.94 4.36
C GLU A 87 -8.56 7.95 5.24
N ASP A 88 -8.76 7.88 6.55
CA ASP A 88 -8.14 8.81 7.51
C ASP A 88 -6.60 8.80 7.43
N LYS A 89 -6.01 7.61 7.45
CA LYS A 89 -4.54 7.47 7.44
C LYS A 89 -3.95 7.82 6.10
N PHE A 90 -4.57 7.38 5.00
CA PHE A 90 -4.10 7.70 3.66
C PHE A 90 -4.16 9.21 3.41
N GLU A 91 -5.30 9.86 3.67
CA GLU A 91 -5.46 11.30 3.43
C GLU A 91 -4.51 12.14 4.30
N SER A 92 -4.23 11.70 5.53
CA SER A 92 -3.20 12.33 6.37
C SER A 92 -1.81 12.21 5.77
N VAL A 93 -1.47 11.06 5.17
CA VAL A 93 -0.15 10.85 4.54
C VAL A 93 -0.06 11.60 3.20
N TYR A 94 -1.13 11.57 2.41
CA TYR A 94 -1.24 12.26 1.13
C TYR A 94 -1.04 13.76 1.28
N ARG A 95 -1.76 14.40 2.22
CA ARG A 95 -1.62 15.84 2.52
C ARG A 95 -0.24 16.25 3.05
N ARG A 96 0.55 15.31 3.56
CA ARG A 96 1.94 15.52 3.98
C ARG A 96 2.93 15.35 2.82
N GLY A 97 2.44 15.32 1.58
CA GLY A 97 3.20 15.31 0.34
C GLY A 97 3.62 13.91 -0.08
N LEU A 98 2.76 12.89 0.09
CA LEU A 98 3.06 11.51 -0.36
C LEU A 98 3.47 11.47 -1.83
N VAL A 99 2.83 12.29 -2.64
CA VAL A 99 3.09 12.53 -4.06
C VAL A 99 3.10 14.04 -4.27
#